data_AF-A0AAW1QDX3-F1
#
_entry.id   AF-A0AAW1QDX3-F1
#
_cell.length_a   1.000
_cell.length_b   1.000
_cell.length_c   1.000
_cell.angle_alpha   90.00
_cell.angle_beta   90.00
_cell.angle_gamma   90.00
#
_symmetry.space_group_name_H-M   'P 1'
#
loop_
_entity.id
_entity.type
_entity.pdbx_description
1 polymer ?
#
loop_
_entity_poly.entity_id
_entity_poly.type
_entity_poly.pdbx_seq_one_letter_code
_entity_poly.pdbx_strand_id
1 'polypeptide(L)'
;MGALGDRTAMASLRAELPLLLGAAPALARARAQLTLAEGLLATASAAQLAADPDRVLQPLEAAAALFEGLEDWRSAAAALHLAAVVCQTVRRTAQRNAVAAGFCRMSARAEACC
;
A
#
# COMPACT_ATOMS: atom_id res chain seq x y z
N MET A 1 -26.23 3.05 -3.60
CA MET A 1 -26.05 2.19 -2.41
C MET A 1 -24.57 1.81 -2.12
N GLY A 2 -23.55 2.48 -2.68
CA GLY A 2 -22.14 2.05 -2.56
C GLY A 2 -21.32 2.61 -1.38
N ALA A 3 -21.59 3.84 -0.92
CA ALA A 3 -20.68 4.54 -0.01
C ALA A 3 -20.76 4.12 1.48
N LEU A 4 -21.80 3.36 1.88
CA LEU A 4 -21.96 2.83 3.24
C LEU A 4 -21.37 1.42 3.38
N GLY A 5 -21.44 0.59 2.32
CA GLY A 5 -20.80 -0.72 2.28
C GLY A 5 -19.28 -0.62 2.41
N ASP A 6 -18.66 0.29 1.65
CA ASP A 6 -17.20 0.48 1.68
C ASP A 6 -16.69 0.96 3.04
N ARG A 7 -17.41 1.89 3.69
CA ARG A 7 -17.01 2.42 5.00
C ARG A 7 -17.12 1.38 6.11
N THR A 8 -18.12 0.51 6.05
CA THR A 8 -18.33 -0.54 7.05
C THR A 8 -17.30 -1.66 6.88
N ALA A 9 -17.01 -2.06 5.63
CA ALA A 9 -15.95 -3.01 5.32
C ALA A 9 -14.57 -2.52 5.79
N MET A 10 -14.27 -1.24 5.55
CA MET A 10 -13.00 -0.63 6.00
C MET A 10 -12.88 -0.55 7.52
N ALA A 11 -14.00 -0.35 8.24
CA ALA A 11 -14.01 -0.32 9.70
C ALA A 11 -13.73 -1.71 10.29
N SER A 12 -14.33 -2.77 9.74
CA SER A 12 -14.02 -4.15 10.13
C SER A 12 -12.57 -4.52 9.82
N LEU A 13 -12.07 -4.13 8.63
CA LEU A 13 -10.70 -4.41 8.23
C LEU A 13 -9.68 -3.70 9.14
N ARG A 14 -9.97 -2.47 9.58
CA ARG A 14 -9.16 -1.75 10.60
C ARG A 14 -9.20 -2.39 11.98
N ALA A 15 -10.36 -2.91 12.39
CA ALA A 15 -10.52 -3.55 13.70
C ALA A 15 -9.79 -4.89 13.79
N GLU A 16 -9.76 -5.66 12.69
CA GLU A 16 -9.17 -7.00 12.66
C GLU A 16 -7.70 -7.03 12.17
N LEU A 17 -7.22 -5.96 11.52
CA LEU A 17 -5.83 -5.87 11.04
C LEU A 17 -4.79 -6.19 12.13
N PRO A 18 -4.89 -5.69 13.36
CA PRO A 18 -3.90 -5.99 14.40
C PRO A 18 -3.81 -7.49 14.73
N LEU A 19 -4.94 -8.20 14.68
CA LEU A 19 -4.99 -9.65 14.91
C LEU A 19 -4.36 -10.43 13.74
N LEU A 20 -4.61 -9.97 12.50
CA LEU A 20 -3.98 -10.54 11.30
C LEU A 20 -2.47 -10.28 11.26
N LEU A 21 -1.99 -9.12 11.72
CA LEU A 21 -0.58 -8.76 11.63
C LEU A 21 0.34 -9.50 12.63
N GLY A 22 -0.22 -9.98 13.75
CA GLY A 22 0.55 -10.71 14.77
C GLY A 22 0.70 -12.21 14.51
N ALA A 23 -0.31 -12.87 13.93
CA ALA A 23 -0.36 -14.34 13.82
C ALA A 23 -0.52 -14.87 12.38
N ALA A 24 -0.84 -14.03 11.40
CA ALA A 24 -1.10 -14.51 10.04
C ALA A 24 0.20 -14.72 9.22
N PRO A 25 0.16 -15.62 8.21
CA PRO A 25 1.25 -15.78 7.26
C PRO A 25 1.66 -14.44 6.62
N ALA A 26 2.95 -14.26 6.32
CA ALA A 26 3.47 -13.01 5.76
C ALA A 26 2.71 -12.54 4.50
N LEU A 27 2.27 -13.47 3.64
CA LEU A 27 1.46 -13.15 2.47
C LEU A 27 0.10 -12.53 2.83
N ALA A 28 -0.57 -13.07 3.85
CA ALA A 28 -1.85 -12.54 4.32
C ALA A 28 -1.67 -11.13 4.90
N ARG A 29 -0.57 -10.91 5.63
CA ARG A 29 -0.20 -9.59 6.18
C ARG A 29 0.08 -8.57 5.07
N ALA A 30 0.84 -8.97 4.05
CA ALA A 30 1.13 -8.12 2.90
C ALA A 30 -0.14 -7.69 2.16
N ARG A 31 -1.03 -8.65 1.88
CA ARG A 31 -2.32 -8.38 1.24
C ARG A 31 -3.22 -7.50 2.09
N ALA A 32 -3.29 -7.74 3.40
CA ALA A 32 -4.10 -6.93 4.31
C ALA A 32 -3.64 -5.45 4.33
N GLN A 33 -2.32 -5.22 4.33
CA GLN A 33 -1.75 -3.86 4.24
C GLN A 33 -2.08 -3.18 2.91
N LEU A 34 -1.97 -3.91 1.79
CA LEU A 34 -2.33 -3.38 0.47
C LEU A 34 -3.83 -3.03 0.39
N THR A 35 -4.71 -3.93 0.81
CA THR A 35 -6.16 -3.70 0.83
C THR A 35 -6.54 -2.54 1.74
N LEU A 36 -5.87 -2.37 2.89
CA LEU A 36 -6.07 -1.20 3.74
C LEU A 36 -5.73 0.09 2.99
N ALA A 37 -4.56 0.16 2.34
CA ALA A 37 -4.17 1.34 1.56
C ALA A 37 -5.19 1.66 0.45
N GLU A 38 -5.62 0.65 -0.30
CA GLU A 38 -6.61 0.80 -1.37
C GLU A 38 -7.95 1.34 -0.83
N GLY A 39 -8.43 0.80 0.29
CA GLY A 39 -9.64 1.29 0.94
C GLY A 39 -9.50 2.73 1.44
N LEU A 40 -8.33 3.09 1.98
CA LEU A 40 -8.05 4.46 2.41
C LEU A 40 -7.99 5.44 1.25
N LEU A 41 -7.46 5.03 0.10
CA LEU A 41 -7.45 5.81 -1.14
C LEU A 41 -8.85 6.01 -1.71
N ALA A 42 -9.64 4.93 -1.77
CA ALA A 42 -10.99 4.98 -2.31
C ALA A 42 -11.92 5.89 -1.48
N THR A 43 -11.66 6.03 -0.18
CA THR A 43 -12.49 6.81 0.74
C THR A 43 -11.94 8.19 1.08
N ALA A 44 -10.68 8.49 0.76
CA ALA A 44 -10.08 9.79 1.02
C ALA A 44 -10.61 10.86 0.06
N SER A 45 -11.00 12.03 0.59
CA SER A 45 -11.02 13.24 -0.24
C SER A 45 -9.59 13.71 -0.53
N ALA A 46 -9.41 14.47 -1.61
CA ALA A 46 -8.11 15.07 -1.93
C ALA A 46 -7.55 15.91 -0.78
N ALA A 47 -8.42 16.64 -0.06
CA ALA A 47 -8.03 17.42 1.11
C ALA A 47 -7.57 16.55 2.28
N GLN A 48 -8.24 15.42 2.54
CA GLN A 48 -7.84 14.47 3.58
C GLN A 48 -6.52 13.79 3.25
N LEU A 49 -6.32 13.42 1.98
CA LEU A 49 -5.06 12.82 1.54
C LEU A 49 -3.90 13.82 1.62
N ALA A 50 -4.14 15.09 1.32
CA ALA A 50 -3.12 16.14 1.46
C ALA A 50 -2.77 16.45 2.92
N ALA A 51 -3.77 16.40 3.82
CA ALA A 51 -3.57 16.67 5.25
C ALA A 51 -2.78 15.55 5.95
N ASP A 52 -3.02 14.30 5.58
CA ASP A 52 -2.34 13.13 6.13
C ASP A 52 -2.16 12.06 5.06
N PRO A 53 -1.11 12.17 4.22
CA PRO A 53 -0.79 11.15 3.22
C PRO A 53 -0.19 9.88 3.84
N ASP A 54 0.42 10.01 5.02
CA ASP A 54 1.16 8.93 5.67
C ASP A 54 0.23 7.79 6.10
N ARG A 55 -1.05 8.10 6.37
CA ARG A 55 -2.10 7.09 6.57
C ARG A 55 -2.20 6.07 5.42
N VAL A 56 -1.88 6.46 4.18
CA VAL A 56 -1.90 5.61 2.99
C VAL A 56 -0.51 5.10 2.66
N LEU A 57 0.51 5.96 2.78
CA LEU A 57 1.89 5.60 2.43
C LEU A 57 2.43 4.50 3.34
N GLN A 58 2.16 4.56 4.64
CA GLN A 58 2.68 3.56 5.59
C GLN A 58 2.19 2.13 5.29
N PRO A 59 0.88 1.86 5.08
CA PRO A 59 0.44 0.54 4.66
C PRO A 59 1.02 0.10 3.31
N LEU A 60 1.20 1.00 2.34
CA LEU A 60 1.81 0.65 1.04
C LEU A 60 3.29 0.27 1.19
N GLU A 61 4.06 1.02 1.96
CA GLU A 61 5.47 0.73 2.23
C GLU A 61 5.61 -0.59 3.02
N ALA A 62 4.73 -0.83 3.99
CA ALA A 62 4.70 -2.10 4.74
C ALA A 62 4.33 -3.29 3.84
N ALA A 63 3.33 -3.14 2.97
CA ALA A 63 2.97 -4.16 2.00
C ALA A 63 4.15 -4.47 1.05
N ALA A 64 4.80 -3.44 0.52
CA ALA A 64 5.95 -3.59 -0.37
C ALA A 64 7.09 -4.37 0.30
N ALA A 65 7.46 -4.02 1.53
CA ALA A 65 8.51 -4.72 2.28
C ALA A 65 8.17 -6.19 2.55
N LEU A 66 6.90 -6.49 2.87
CA LEU A 66 6.45 -7.86 3.09
C LEU A 66 6.45 -8.68 1.79
N PHE A 67 5.99 -8.11 0.68
CA PHE A 67 6.08 -8.77 -0.63
C PHE A 67 7.53 -8.98 -1.07
N GLU A 68 8.41 -8.00 -0.82
CA GLU A 68 9.84 -8.14 -1.08
C GLU A 68 10.45 -9.30 -0.29
N GLY A 69 10.13 -9.43 1.00
CA GLY A 69 10.58 -10.55 1.84
C GLY A 69 10.01 -11.91 1.44
N LEU A 70 8.93 -11.94 0.66
CA LEU A 70 8.32 -13.13 0.08
C LEU A 70 8.81 -13.42 -1.35
N GLU A 71 9.72 -12.60 -1.87
CA GLU A 71 10.19 -12.64 -3.26
C GLU A 71 9.06 -12.46 -4.30
N ASP A 72 7.92 -11.91 -3.89
CA ASP A 72 6.84 -11.48 -4.79
C ASP A 72 7.17 -10.08 -5.32
N TRP A 73 8.19 -10.01 -6.18
CA TRP A 73 8.72 -8.77 -6.73
C TRP A 73 7.66 -7.95 -7.49
N ARG A 74 6.71 -8.64 -8.14
CA ARG A 74 5.64 -8.01 -8.90
C ARG A 74 4.67 -7.29 -7.98
N SER A 75 4.25 -7.92 -6.89
CA SER A 75 3.36 -7.29 -5.90
C SER A 75 4.09 -6.18 -5.13
N ALA A 76 5.38 -6.35 -4.83
CA ALA A 76 6.20 -5.29 -4.23
C ALA A 76 6.29 -4.05 -5.14
N ALA A 77 6.55 -4.24 -6.44
CA ALA A 77 6.53 -3.16 -7.42
C ALA A 77 5.16 -2.48 -7.51
N ALA A 78 4.06 -3.23 -7.53
CA ALA A 78 2.71 -2.67 -7.57
C ALA A 78 2.41 -1.76 -6.36
N ALA A 79 2.78 -2.19 -5.15
CA ALA A 79 2.62 -1.37 -3.94
C ALA A 79 3.46 -0.07 -4.00
N LEU A 80 4.71 -0.15 -4.47
CA LEU A 80 5.58 1.02 -4.66
C LEU A 80 5.05 1.97 -5.75
N HIS A 81 4.45 1.45 -6.81
CA HIS A 81 3.82 2.27 -7.82
C HIS A 81 2.68 3.13 -7.23
N LEU A 82 1.79 2.51 -6.44
CA LEU A 82 0.72 3.24 -5.74
C LEU A 82 1.29 4.30 -4.78
N ALA A 83 2.34 3.97 -4.03
CA ALA A 83 2.98 4.93 -3.12
C ALA A 83 3.59 6.12 -3.87
N ALA A 84 4.16 5.90 -5.05
CA ALA A 84 4.67 6.97 -5.90
C ALA A 84 3.55 7.87 -6.43
N VAL A 85 2.40 7.30 -6.81
CA VAL A 85 1.20 8.05 -7.22
C VAL A 85 0.68 8.92 -6.08
N VAL A 86 0.64 8.39 -4.85
CA VAL A 86 0.26 9.18 -3.66
C VAL A 86 1.24 10.33 -3.45
N CYS A 87 2.55 10.06 -3.42
CA CYS A 87 3.57 11.08 -3.25
C CYS A 87 3.50 12.16 -4.33
N GLN A 88 3.21 11.78 -5.58
CA GLN A 88 2.98 12.72 -6.68
C GLN A 88 1.76 13.62 -6.40
N THR A 89 0.66 13.02 -5.94
CA THR A 89 -0.60 13.73 -5.66
C THR A 89 -0.43 14.77 -4.56
N VAL A 90 0.33 14.45 -3.51
CA VAL A 90 0.61 15.37 -2.40
C VAL A 90 1.91 16.17 -2.58
N ARG A 91 2.50 16.14 -3.79
CA ARG A 91 3.73 16.87 -4.16
C ARG A 91 4.94 16.63 -3.24
N ARG A 92 5.06 15.44 -2.65
CA ARG A 92 6.25 14.99 -1.91
C ARG A 92 7.32 14.45 -2.87
N THR A 93 7.96 15.34 -3.63
CA THR A 93 8.86 14.97 -4.75
C THR A 93 10.05 14.10 -4.33
N ALA A 94 10.69 14.40 -3.20
CA ALA A 94 11.83 13.62 -2.71
C ALA A 94 11.42 12.17 -2.37
N GLN A 95 10.33 12.01 -1.61
CA GLN A 95 9.79 10.68 -1.27
C GLN A 95 9.33 9.93 -2.51
N ARG A 96 8.64 10.61 -3.46
CA ARG A 96 8.25 10.03 -4.75
C ARG A 96 9.46 9.43 -5.48
N ASN A 97 10.57 10.16 -5.55
CA ASN A 97 11.77 9.68 -6.24
C ASN A 97 12.40 8.46 -5.55
N ALA A 98 12.43 8.44 -4.21
CA ALA A 98 12.91 7.29 -3.45
C ALA A 98 12.05 6.04 -3.70
N VAL A 99 10.73 6.21 -3.66
CA VAL A 99 9.77 5.13 -3.94
C VAL A 99 9.89 4.65 -5.39
N ALA A 100 10.00 5.56 -6.36
CA ALA A 100 10.20 5.21 -7.78
C ALA A 100 11.49 4.43 -8.02
N ALA A 101 12.58 4.77 -7.32
CA ALA A 101 13.81 3.99 -7.37
C ALA A 101 13.60 2.57 -6.82
N GLY A 102 12.79 2.42 -5.76
CA GLY A 102 12.36 1.11 -5.25
C GLY A 102 11.58 0.32 -6.30
N PHE A 103 10.58 0.95 -6.93
CA PHE A 103 9.79 0.35 -8.00
C PHE A 103 10.68 -0.20 -9.11
N CYS A 104 11.62 0.60 -9.64
CA CYS A 104 12.53 0.16 -10.69
C CYS A 104 13.36 -1.07 -10.28
N ARG A 105 13.85 -1.13 -9.03
CA ARG A 105 14.58 -2.30 -8.52
C ARG A 105 13.71 -3.56 -8.48
N MET A 106 12.47 -3.43 -8.00
CA MET A 106 11.55 -4.56 -7.89
C MET A 106 11.10 -5.05 -9.27
N SER A 107 10.79 -4.15 -10.20
CA SER A 107 10.45 -4.50 -11.58
C SER A 107 11.57 -5.26 -12.28
N ALA A 108 12.83 -4.81 -12.14
CA ALA A 108 13.97 -5.50 -12.72
C ALA A 108 14.15 -6.93 -12.16
N ARG A 109 13.89 -7.14 -10.86
CA ARG A 109 13.89 -8.48 -10.24
C ARG A 109 12.74 -9.35 -10.79
N ALA A 110 11.55 -8.78 -10.93
CA ALA A 110 10.40 -9.52 -11.47
C ALA A 110 10.67 -10.02 -12.90
N GLU A 111 11.30 -9.19 -13.74
CA GLU A 111 11.68 -9.56 -15.10
C GLU A 111 12.76 -10.65 -15.15
N ALA A 112 13.71 -10.63 -14.21
CA ALA A 112 14.79 -11.63 -14.14
C ALA A 112 14.33 -13.02 -13.69
N CYS A 113 13.14 -13.14 -13.10
CA CYS A 113 12.57 -14.42 -12.63
C CYS A 113 11.61 -15.08 -13.63
N CYS A 114 11.35 -14.45 -14.79
CA CYS A 114 10.53 -15.00 -15.88
C CYS A 114 11.39 -15.64 -16.96
#